data_AF-A0A1E7XG16-F1
#
_entry.id   AF-A0A1E7XG16-F1
#
_cell.length_a   1.000
_cell.length_b   1.000
_cell.length_c   1.000
_cell.angle_alpha   90.00
_cell.angle_beta   90.00
_cell.angle_gamma   90.00
#
_symmetry.space_group_name_H-M   'P 1'
#
loop_
_entity.id
_entity.type
_entity.pdbx_description
1 polymer ?
#
loop_
_entity_poly.entity_id
_entity_poly.type
_entity_poly.pdbx_seq_one_letter_code
_entity_poly.pdbx_strand_id
1 'polypeptide(L)'
;MKKILKRSLYGIIITLLLVIIFLTVSTKNAVRANLMAHGVSPISAFKCNPKFAPKTSKSLEIPVYYVPEKFAYKDSTTGVHTSTFAIRTYLGVFHIAVTADQYYG
;
A
#
# COMPACT_ATOMS: atom_id res chain seq x y z
N MET A 1 14.51 15.68 -33.44
CA MET A 1 14.25 14.40 -32.74
C MET A 1 14.66 14.38 -31.26
N LYS A 2 15.93 14.63 -30.88
CA LYS A 2 16.39 14.52 -29.47
C LYS A 2 15.62 15.38 -28.44
N LYS A 3 15.21 16.61 -28.78
CA LYS A 3 14.41 17.48 -27.88
C LYS A 3 13.00 16.95 -27.63
N ILE A 4 12.34 16.42 -28.66
CA ILE A 4 10.98 15.84 -28.56
C ILE A 4 11.02 14.57 -27.71
N LEU A 5 12.03 13.72 -27.93
CA LEU A 5 12.24 12.51 -27.13
C LEU A 5 12.48 12.83 -25.64
N LYS A 6 13.36 13.80 -25.34
CA LYS A 6 13.59 14.24 -23.96
C LYS A 6 12.32 14.79 -23.31
N ARG A 7 11.55 15.62 -24.03
CA ARG A 7 10.29 16.18 -23.54
C ARG A 7 9.24 15.10 -23.25
N SER A 8 9.14 14.09 -24.12
CA SER A 8 8.25 12.94 -23.91
C SER A 8 8.68 12.12 -22.69
N LEU A 9 9.98 11.86 -22.54
CA LEU A 9 10.53 11.14 -21.38
C LEU A 9 10.24 11.88 -20.06
N TYR A 10 10.43 13.19 -20.01
CA TYR A 10 10.06 14.00 -18.84
C TYR A 10 8.57 13.91 -18.53
N GLY A 11 7.71 13.96 -19.56
CA GLY A 11 6.26 13.80 -19.40
C GLY A 11 5.89 12.45 -18.78
N ILE A 12 6.52 11.37 -19.24
CA ILE A 12 6.32 10.02 -18.68
C ILE A 12 6.75 9.99 -17.22
N ILE A 13 7.94 10.48 -16.89
CA ILE A 13 8.46 10.48 -15.51
C ILE A 13 7.55 11.27 -14.57
N ILE A 14 7.12 12.47 -14.97
CA ILE A 14 6.21 13.31 -14.17
C ILE A 14 4.87 12.59 -13.94
N THR A 15 4.32 11.98 -14.99
CA THR A 15 3.06 11.23 -14.89
C THR A 15 3.18 10.06 -13.91
N LEU A 16 4.28 9.31 -14.00
CA LEU A 16 4.56 8.18 -13.11
C LEU A 16 4.68 8.62 -11.65
N LEU A 17 5.34 9.76 -11.42
CA LEU A 17 5.52 10.36 -10.10
C LEU A 17 4.17 10.82 -9.51
N LEU A 18 3.31 11.44 -10.32
CA LEU A 18 1.95 11.81 -9.91
C LEU A 18 1.09 10.60 -9.55
N VAL A 19 1.21 9.49 -10.29
CA VAL A 19 0.49 8.25 -9.98
C VAL A 19 0.94 7.68 -8.63
N ILE A 20 2.25 7.66 -8.36
CA ILE A 20 2.81 7.20 -7.07
C ILE A 20 2.29 8.08 -5.92
N ILE A 21 2.29 9.40 -6.11
CA ILE A 21 1.72 10.35 -5.15
C ILE A 21 0.24 10.03 -4.90
N PHE A 22 -0.56 9.87 -5.95
CA PHE A 22 -1.98 9.58 -5.81
C PHE A 22 -2.28 8.27 -5.07
N LEU A 23 -1.43 7.26 -5.24
CA LEU A 23 -1.55 5.99 -4.52
C LEU A 23 -1.25 6.12 -3.01
N THR A 24 -0.42 7.08 -2.61
CA THR A 24 -0.05 7.29 -1.20
C THR A 24 -1.01 8.20 -0.45
N VAL A 25 -1.78 9.07 -1.13
CA VAL A 25 -2.73 10.00 -0.47
C VAL A 25 -3.90 9.30 0.22
N SER A 26 -4.26 8.08 -0.18
CA SER A 26 -5.33 7.31 0.45
C SER A 26 -4.78 6.10 1.19
N THR A 27 -5.13 5.96 2.48
CA THR A 27 -4.73 4.79 3.29
C THR A 27 -5.11 3.46 2.63
N LYS A 28 -6.28 3.41 1.97
CA LYS A 28 -6.71 2.22 1.23
C LYS A 28 -5.85 1.95 0.01
N ASN A 29 -5.47 2.99 -0.74
CA ASN A 29 -4.61 2.83 -1.90
C ASN A 29 -3.19 2.42 -1.49
N ALA A 30 -2.68 2.92 -0.36
CA ALA A 30 -1.41 2.49 0.21
C ALA A 30 -1.42 0.98 0.54
N VAL A 31 -2.50 0.47 1.15
CA VAL A 31 -2.65 -0.97 1.40
C VAL A 31 -2.70 -1.76 0.09
N ARG A 32 -3.46 -1.30 -0.91
CA ARG A 32 -3.54 -1.98 -2.22
C ARG A 32 -2.19 -2.00 -2.94
N ALA A 33 -1.45 -0.90 -2.89
CA ALA A 33 -0.11 -0.81 -3.45
C ALA A 33 0.82 -1.81 -2.75
N ASN A 34 0.73 -1.94 -1.43
CA ASN A 34 1.51 -2.94 -0.69
C ASN A 34 1.13 -4.37 -1.10
N LEU A 35 -0.16 -4.69 -1.24
CA LEU A 35 -0.59 -6.01 -1.75
C LEU A 35 0.04 -6.33 -3.11
N MET A 36 0.05 -5.37 -4.03
CA MET A 36 0.67 -5.53 -5.36
C MET A 36 2.18 -5.73 -5.27
N ALA A 37 2.86 -4.98 -4.39
CA ALA A 37 4.29 -5.09 -4.18
C ALA A 37 4.69 -6.49 -3.66
N HIS A 38 3.82 -7.13 -2.89
CA HIS A 38 3.99 -8.49 -2.40
C HIS A 38 3.40 -9.58 -3.33
N GLY A 39 3.13 -9.26 -4.60
CA GLY A 39 2.78 -10.24 -5.63
C GLY A 39 1.31 -10.60 -5.72
N VAL A 40 0.41 -9.94 -4.98
CA VAL A 40 -1.04 -10.10 -5.20
C VAL A 40 -1.39 -9.51 -6.57
N SER A 41 -2.16 -10.25 -7.36
CA SER A 41 -2.53 -9.81 -8.70
C SER A 41 -3.20 -8.42 -8.67
N PRO A 42 -2.90 -7.52 -9.63
CA PRO A 42 -3.44 -6.16 -9.61
C PRO A 42 -4.97 -6.13 -9.52
N ILE A 43 -5.64 -7.05 -10.22
CA ILE A 43 -7.11 -7.18 -10.21
C ILE A 43 -7.61 -7.50 -8.79
N SER A 44 -6.99 -8.45 -8.11
CA SER A 44 -7.36 -8.81 -6.73
C SER A 44 -7.08 -7.67 -5.77
N ALA A 45 -5.93 -7.00 -5.90
CA ALA A 45 -5.57 -5.86 -5.05
C ALA A 45 -6.55 -4.68 -5.24
N PHE A 46 -6.94 -4.33 -6.46
CA PHE A 46 -7.95 -3.28 -6.68
C PHE A 46 -9.35 -3.66 -6.16
N LYS A 47 -9.74 -4.93 -6.29
CA LYS A 47 -11.00 -5.45 -5.72
C LYS A 47 -10.98 -5.52 -4.19
N CYS A 48 -9.79 -5.49 -3.58
CA CYS A 48 -9.66 -5.43 -2.14
C CYS A 48 -10.16 -4.07 -1.63
N ASN A 49 -11.00 -4.09 -0.59
CA ASN A 49 -11.45 -2.91 0.12
C ASN A 49 -10.95 -3.00 1.57
N PRO A 50 -9.76 -2.46 1.87
CA PRO A 50 -9.21 -2.44 3.22
C PRO A 50 -10.17 -1.74 4.18
N LYS A 51 -10.35 -2.34 5.37
CA LYS A 51 -11.23 -1.83 6.42
C LYS A 51 -10.42 -1.46 7.65
N PHE A 52 -10.78 -0.36 8.28
CA PHE A 52 -10.13 0.07 9.52
C PHE A 52 -10.44 -0.93 10.65
N ALA A 53 -9.43 -1.30 11.43
CA ALA A 53 -9.51 -2.25 12.53
C ALA A 53 -9.45 -1.52 13.88
N PRO A 54 -10.56 -0.96 14.40
CA PRO A 54 -10.52 -0.01 15.53
C PRO A 54 -9.93 -0.60 16.81
N LYS A 55 -10.22 -1.86 17.13
CA LYS A 55 -9.68 -2.54 18.33
C LYS A 55 -8.16 -2.68 18.26
N THR A 56 -7.67 -3.18 17.14
CA THR A 56 -6.23 -3.30 16.89
C THR A 56 -5.55 -1.95 16.87
N SER A 57 -6.12 -0.98 16.16
CA SER A 57 -5.55 0.36 16.07
C SER A 57 -5.41 1.02 17.44
N LYS A 58 -6.40 0.81 18.31
CA LYS A 58 -6.36 1.29 19.69
C LYS A 58 -5.28 0.58 20.51
N SER A 59 -5.15 -0.75 20.34
CA SER A 59 -4.16 -1.53 21.09
C SER A 59 -2.72 -1.25 20.69
N LEU A 60 -2.47 -0.97 19.41
CA LEU A 60 -1.14 -0.68 18.87
C LEU A 60 -0.84 0.82 18.78
N GLU A 61 -1.80 1.67 19.17
CA GLU A 61 -1.74 3.14 19.05
C GLU A 61 -1.36 3.65 17.64
N ILE A 62 -1.60 2.83 16.62
CA ILE A 62 -1.27 3.09 15.21
C ILE A 62 -2.48 2.73 14.35
N PRO A 63 -2.83 3.50 13.31
CA PRO A 63 -3.94 3.13 12.42
C PRO A 63 -3.65 1.80 11.71
N VAL A 64 -4.48 0.79 12.00
CA VAL A 64 -4.41 -0.52 11.36
C VAL A 64 -5.62 -0.74 10.47
N TYR A 65 -5.36 -1.28 9.29
CA TYR A 65 -6.36 -1.75 8.35
C TYR A 65 -6.21 -3.25 8.16
N TYR A 66 -7.32 -3.94 7.97
CA TYR A 66 -7.33 -5.35 7.62
C TYR A 66 -7.91 -5.54 6.23
N VAL A 67 -7.46 -6.60 5.56
CA VAL A 67 -8.00 -7.08 4.30
C VAL A 67 -8.69 -8.43 4.52
N PRO A 68 -9.74 -8.75 3.76
CA PRO A 68 -10.32 -10.09 3.75
C PRO A 68 -9.28 -11.16 3.41
N GLU A 69 -9.35 -12.34 4.05
CA GLU A 69 -8.39 -13.44 3.86
C GLU A 69 -8.18 -13.85 2.40
N LYS A 70 -9.22 -13.79 1.57
CA LYS A 70 -9.10 -14.06 0.12
C LYS A 70 -8.12 -13.15 -0.63
N PHE A 71 -7.71 -12.04 -0.01
CA PHE A 71 -6.72 -11.09 -0.52
C PHE A 71 -5.46 -11.02 0.33
N ALA A 72 -5.40 -11.79 1.44
CA ALA A 72 -4.20 -11.93 2.22
C ALA A 72 -3.13 -12.67 1.42
N TYR A 73 -1.88 -12.43 1.74
CA TYR A 73 -0.75 -13.12 1.13
C TYR A 73 0.14 -13.71 2.22
N LYS A 74 0.88 -14.75 1.85
CA LYS A 74 1.96 -15.27 2.68
C LYS A 74 3.21 -14.48 2.34
N ASP A 75 3.77 -13.77 3.30
CA ASP A 75 5.02 -13.05 3.09
C ASP A 75 6.10 -14.06 2.72
N SER A 76 6.79 -13.85 1.59
CA SER A 76 7.80 -14.78 1.08
C SER A 76 9.05 -14.84 1.96
N THR A 77 9.27 -13.82 2.78
CA THR A 77 10.45 -13.65 3.64
C THR A 77 10.21 -14.23 5.03
N THR A 78 9.05 -13.94 5.63
CA THR A 78 8.73 -14.39 6.99
C THR A 78 7.86 -15.64 7.02
N GLY A 79 7.21 -15.99 5.91
CA GLY A 79 6.22 -17.07 5.84
C GLY A 79 4.92 -16.76 6.58
N VAL A 80 4.75 -15.56 7.11
CA VAL A 80 3.57 -15.17 7.90
C VAL A 80 2.41 -14.82 6.98
N HIS A 81 1.22 -15.30 7.35
CA HIS A 81 -0.01 -14.97 6.65
C HIS A 81 -0.46 -13.54 6.99
N THR A 82 -0.26 -12.61 6.06
CA THR A 82 -0.48 -11.18 6.29
C THR A 82 -1.85 -10.75 5.80
N SER A 83 -2.71 -10.37 6.75
CA SER A 83 -4.04 -9.79 6.49
C SER A 83 -4.25 -8.42 7.14
N THR A 84 -3.28 -7.94 7.92
CA THR A 84 -3.34 -6.68 8.65
C THR A 84 -2.16 -5.78 8.29
N PHE A 85 -2.43 -4.49 8.17
CA PHE A 85 -1.49 -3.48 7.71
C PHE A 85 -1.53 -2.26 8.61
N ALA A 86 -0.39 -1.90 9.18
CA ALA A 86 -0.21 -0.65 9.91
C ALA A 86 0.08 0.48 8.92
N ILE A 87 -0.51 1.64 9.16
CA ILE A 87 -0.36 2.81 8.29
C ILE A 87 0.58 3.82 8.95
N ARG A 88 1.67 4.12 8.26
CA ARG A 88 2.57 5.23 8.59
C ARG A 88 2.23 6.43 7.72
N THR A 89 1.98 7.57 8.35
CA THR A 89 1.65 8.81 7.65
C THR A 89 2.84 9.76 7.71
N TYR A 90 3.29 10.23 6.54
CA TYR A 90 4.38 11.17 6.36
C TYR A 90 3.81 12.50 5.86
N LEU A 91 4.33 13.60 6.39
CA LEU A 91 3.94 14.98 6.02
C LEU A 91 2.42 15.24 6.15
N GLY A 92 1.70 14.44 6.95
CA GLY A 92 0.26 14.55 7.16
C GLY A 92 -0.64 14.08 6.01
N VAL A 93 -0.07 13.70 4.85
CA VAL A 93 -0.86 13.38 3.64
C VAL A 93 -0.43 12.10 2.95
N PHE A 94 0.81 11.64 3.14
CA PHE A 94 1.33 10.46 2.44
C PHE A 94 1.27 9.25 3.34
N HIS A 95 0.49 8.26 2.96
CA HIS A 95 0.31 7.01 3.70
C HIS A 95 1.14 5.90 3.07
N ILE A 96 1.85 5.16 3.92
CA ILE A 96 2.56 3.94 3.58
C ILE A 96 1.99 2.81 4.44
N ALA A 97 1.60 1.71 3.79
CA ALA A 97 1.15 0.51 4.48
C ALA A 97 2.35 -0.42 4.71
N VAL A 98 2.50 -0.90 5.93
CA VAL A 98 3.47 -1.95 6.30
C VAL A 98 2.71 -3.09 6.96
N THR A 99 3.25 -4.30 6.88
CA THR A 99 2.64 -5.46 7.51
C THR A 99 2.55 -5.25 9.03
N ALA A 100 1.39 -5.56 9.63
CA ALA A 100 1.20 -5.36 11.07
C ALA A 100 1.68 -6.55 11.92
N ASP A 101 2.00 -7.68 11.28
CA ASP A 101 2.53 -8.90 11.90
C ASP A 101 3.74 -8.65 12.81
N GLN A 102 4.63 -7.74 12.41
CA GLN A 102 5.79 -7.32 13.21
C GLN A 102 5.46 -6.70 14.58
N TYR A 103 4.19 -6.36 14.86
CA TYR A 103 3.75 -5.80 16.15
C TYR A 103 3.03 -6.81 17.04
N TYR A 104 2.79 -8.03 16.56
CA TYR A 104 2.06 -9.08 17.30
C TYR A 104 3.00 -10.14 17.89
N GLY A 105 4.17 -9.72 18.39
CA GLY A 105 5.22 -10.59 18.94
C GLY A 105 4.72 -11.68 19.88
#